data_AF-A0A2W2C018-F1
#
_entry.id   AF-A0A2W2C018-F1
#
_cell.length_a   1.000
_cell.length_b   1.000
_cell.length_c   1.000
_cell.angle_alpha   90.00
_cell.angle_beta   90.00
_cell.angle_gamma   90.00
#
_symmetry.space_group_name_H-M   'P 1'
#
loop_
_entity.id
_entity.type
_entity.pdbx_description
1 polymer ?
#
loop_
_entity_poly.entity_id
_entity_poly.type
_entity_poly.pdbx_seq_one_letter_code
_entity_poly.pdbx_strand_id
1 'polypeptide(L)'
;MIAGLRAAVAFLTRLPVGSSPAPLDRAGAWFPLVGLLVGSVGLGVWWVADGLAGPLVAAVAAVLATVIVTGALHEDGLADTADGLWGGSTRERRLEIMRDSRLGTYGALALAGDLLLRVAVLATAGSGATDAAGTDSGGFLDNFAGFG
;
A
#
# COMPACT_ATOMS: atom_id res chain seq x y z
N MET A 1 7.77 26.49 -5.96
CA MET A 1 6.50 25.75 -5.85
C MET A 1 6.47 24.53 -6.77
N ILE A 2 6.43 24.72 -8.10
CA ILE A 2 6.38 23.62 -9.10
C ILE A 2 7.57 22.65 -9.00
N ALA A 3 8.78 23.15 -8.74
CA ALA A 3 9.96 22.31 -8.58
C ALA A 3 9.89 21.37 -7.34
N GLY A 4 9.20 21.78 -6.28
CA GLY A 4 9.00 20.98 -5.07
C GLY A 4 7.96 19.86 -5.28
N LEU A 5 6.86 20.17 -6.00
CA LEU A 5 5.89 19.17 -6.43
C LEU A 5 6.53 18.11 -7.34
N ARG A 6 7.32 18.53 -8.33
CA ARG A 6 8.05 17.60 -9.22
C ARG A 6 9.01 16.70 -8.44
N ALA A 7 9.73 17.24 -7.46
CA ALA A 7 10.60 16.45 -6.58
C ALA A 7 9.81 15.43 -5.75
N ALA A 8 8.64 15.82 -5.21
CA ALA A 8 7.78 14.90 -4.47
C ALA A 8 7.21 13.77 -5.35
N VAL A 9 6.75 14.08 -6.56
CA VAL A 9 6.25 13.07 -7.51
C VAL A 9 7.37 12.13 -7.94
N ALA A 10 8.56 12.66 -8.26
CA ALA A 10 9.71 11.85 -8.64
C ALA A 10 10.23 10.97 -7.49
N PHE A 11 10.05 11.41 -6.24
CA PHE A 11 10.45 10.64 -5.06
C PHE A 11 9.43 9.54 -4.72
N LEU A 12 8.15 9.88 -4.66
CA LEU A 12 7.09 8.96 -4.18
C LEU A 12 6.49 8.07 -5.27
N THR A 13 6.76 8.33 -6.56
CA THR A 13 6.18 7.58 -7.68
C THR A 13 7.22 7.26 -8.75
N ARG A 14 6.99 6.20 -9.54
CA ARG A 14 7.77 5.89 -10.76
C ARG A 14 7.28 6.63 -12.00
N LEU A 15 6.41 7.63 -11.86
CA LEU A 15 5.94 8.40 -13.01
C LEU A 15 7.11 9.21 -13.61
N PRO A 16 7.33 9.15 -14.93
CA PRO A 16 8.46 9.82 -15.58
C PRO A 16 8.22 11.33 -15.66
N VAL A 17 8.48 12.06 -14.56
CA VAL A 17 8.31 13.53 -14.45
C VAL A 17 9.63 14.31 -14.56
N GLY A 18 10.73 13.61 -14.86
CA GLY A 18 12.09 14.13 -14.91
C GLY A 18 12.67 14.45 -13.52
N SER A 19 13.99 14.54 -13.41
CA SER A 19 14.65 14.93 -12.16
C SER A 19 14.44 16.43 -11.87
N SER A 20 14.19 16.76 -10.61
CA SER A 20 14.12 18.14 -10.12
C SER A 20 15.32 18.38 -9.20
N PRO A 21 16.07 19.48 -9.36
CA PRO A 21 17.18 19.83 -8.47
C PRO A 21 16.70 20.38 -7.12
N ALA A 22 15.39 20.45 -6.88
CA ALA A 22 14.85 20.97 -5.64
C ALA A 22 15.16 20.02 -4.46
N PRO A 23 15.65 20.55 -3.33
CA PRO A 23 15.92 19.73 -2.16
C PRO A 23 14.61 19.15 -1.57
N LEU A 24 14.71 17.95 -1.01
CA LEU A 24 13.57 17.17 -0.51
C LEU A 24 12.88 17.82 0.70
N ASP A 25 13.59 18.67 1.44
CA ASP A 25 13.06 19.47 2.55
C ASP A 25 11.83 20.31 2.15
N ARG A 26 11.85 20.89 0.94
CA ARG A 26 10.72 21.64 0.37
C ARG A 26 9.72 20.76 -0.38
N ALA A 27 10.09 19.51 -0.69
CA ALA A 27 9.22 18.54 -1.34
C ALA A 27 8.24 17.91 -0.33
N GLY A 28 8.61 17.79 0.95
CA GLY A 28 7.79 17.17 1.99
C GLY A 28 6.39 17.78 2.14
N ALA A 29 6.25 19.10 1.94
CA ALA A 29 4.94 19.78 1.96
C ALA A 29 3.96 19.29 0.87
N TRP A 30 4.47 18.64 -0.18
CA TRP A 30 3.70 18.11 -1.30
C TRP A 30 3.39 16.62 -1.18
N PHE A 31 3.96 15.92 -0.20
CA PHE A 31 3.74 14.48 0.00
C PHE A 31 2.26 14.14 0.20
N PRO A 32 1.45 14.90 0.98
CA PRO A 32 0.03 14.63 1.11
C PRO A 32 -0.72 14.72 -0.23
N LEU A 33 -0.34 15.65 -1.09
CA LEU A 33 -0.96 15.81 -2.41
C LEU A 33 -0.61 14.63 -3.33
N VAL A 34 0.64 14.17 -3.32
CA VAL A 34 1.07 13.00 -4.08
C VAL A 34 0.42 11.72 -3.53
N GLY A 35 0.30 11.60 -2.20
CA GLY A 35 -0.45 10.52 -1.56
C GLY A 35 -1.93 10.51 -1.98
N LEU A 36 -2.57 11.67 -2.07
CA LEU A 36 -3.95 11.79 -2.58
C LEU A 36 -4.05 11.36 -4.03
N LEU A 37 -3.07 11.71 -4.88
CA LEU A 37 -3.00 11.25 -6.27
C LEU A 37 -2.88 9.72 -6.36
N VAL A 38 -1.95 9.11 -5.61
CA VAL A 38 -1.76 7.64 -5.58
C VAL A 38 -3.02 6.94 -5.06
N GLY A 39 -3.61 7.46 -3.98
CA GLY A 39 -4.87 6.95 -3.44
C GLY A 39 -6.03 7.06 -4.43
N SER A 40 -6.11 8.16 -5.21
CA SER A 40 -7.12 8.32 -6.26
C SER A 40 -6.97 7.29 -7.37
N VAL A 41 -5.73 6.93 -7.74
CA VAL A 41 -5.48 5.86 -8.70
C VAL A 41 -5.96 4.51 -8.14
N GLY A 42 -5.61 4.21 -6.89
CA GLY A 42 -6.08 2.99 -6.21
C GLY A 42 -7.61 2.91 -6.15
N LEU A 43 -8.27 4.00 -5.75
CA LEU A 43 -9.72 4.09 -5.70
C LEU A 43 -10.37 3.92 -7.09
N GLY A 44 -9.82 4.54 -8.12
CA GLY A 44 -10.32 4.39 -9.49
C GLY A 44 -10.21 2.96 -10.00
N VAL A 45 -9.09 2.29 -9.75
CA VAL A 45 -8.89 0.87 -10.10
C VAL A 45 -9.86 -0.02 -9.33
N TRP A 46 -10.00 0.22 -8.01
CA TRP A 46 -10.94 -0.50 -7.17
C TRP A 46 -12.37 -0.40 -7.71
N TRP A 47 -12.84 0.82 -7.98
CA TRP A 47 -14.22 1.08 -8.41
C TRP A 47 -14.56 0.40 -9.75
N VAL A 48 -13.61 0.42 -10.70
CA VAL A 48 -13.78 -0.25 -11.99
C VAL A 48 -13.77 -1.79 -11.83
N ALA A 49 -12.83 -2.32 -11.03
CA ALA A 49 -12.68 -3.76 -10.86
C ALA A 49 -13.80 -4.39 -10.04
N ASP A 50 -14.37 -3.66 -9.07
CA ASP A 50 -15.46 -4.14 -8.21
C ASP A 50 -16.70 -4.48 -9.05
N GLY A 51 -17.09 -3.59 -9.97
CA GLY A 51 -18.22 -3.82 -10.88
C GLY A 51 -18.00 -4.90 -11.94
N LEU A 52 -16.77 -5.37 -12.14
CA LEU A 52 -16.42 -6.35 -13.20
C LEU A 52 -16.07 -7.74 -12.65
N ALA A 53 -15.40 -7.80 -11.50
CA ALA A 53 -14.77 -9.01 -10.99
C ALA A 53 -15.01 -9.23 -9.48
N GLY A 54 -15.75 -8.35 -8.83
CA GLY A 54 -16.13 -8.44 -7.42
C GLY A 54 -15.08 -7.88 -6.44
N PRO A 55 -15.44 -7.80 -5.15
CA PRO A 55 -14.75 -6.98 -4.16
C PRO A 55 -13.33 -7.43 -3.85
N LEU A 56 -13.08 -8.74 -3.82
CA LEU A 56 -11.76 -9.28 -3.54
C LEU A 56 -10.77 -8.98 -4.68
N VAL A 57 -11.20 -9.17 -5.93
CA VAL A 57 -10.37 -8.87 -7.10
C VAL A 57 -10.10 -7.37 -7.18
N ALA A 58 -11.11 -6.55 -6.88
CA ALA A 58 -10.97 -5.11 -6.82
C ALA A 58 -9.95 -4.65 -5.78
N ALA A 59 -10.01 -5.21 -4.57
CA ALA A 59 -9.08 -4.92 -3.49
C ALA A 59 -7.63 -5.25 -3.87
N VAL A 60 -7.39 -6.44 -4.43
CA VAL A 60 -6.06 -6.86 -4.90
C VAL A 60 -5.57 -5.94 -6.03
N ALA A 61 -6.41 -5.67 -7.02
CA ALA A 61 -6.06 -4.80 -8.15
C ALA A 61 -5.70 -3.39 -7.69
N ALA A 62 -6.46 -2.82 -6.76
CA ALA A 62 -6.21 -1.49 -6.21
C ALA A 62 -4.88 -1.41 -5.44
N VAL A 63 -4.60 -2.40 -4.58
CA VAL A 63 -3.32 -2.48 -3.86
C VAL A 63 -2.17 -2.59 -4.84
N LEU A 64 -2.23 -3.51 -5.81
CA LEU A 64 -1.19 -3.67 -6.83
C LEU A 64 -0.99 -2.40 -7.65
N ALA A 65 -2.06 -1.70 -8.04
CA ALA A 65 -1.96 -0.44 -8.77
C ALA A 65 -1.17 0.61 -7.98
N THR A 66 -1.45 0.75 -6.67
CA THR A 66 -0.69 1.70 -5.84
C THR A 66 0.78 1.30 -5.69
N VAL A 67 1.08 0.00 -5.51
CA VAL A 67 2.46 -0.53 -5.44
C VAL A 67 3.22 -0.25 -6.75
N ILE A 68 2.59 -0.47 -7.90
CA ILE A 68 3.20 -0.22 -9.22
C ILE A 68 3.49 1.28 -9.41
N VAL A 69 2.53 2.14 -9.05
CA VAL A 69 2.67 3.60 -9.19
C VAL A 69 3.77 4.14 -8.29
N THR A 70 3.87 3.66 -7.05
CA THR A 70 4.94 4.06 -6.12
C THR A 70 6.28 3.37 -6.41
N GLY A 71 6.26 2.28 -7.17
CA GLY A 71 7.43 1.46 -7.43
C GLY A 71 7.86 0.59 -6.24
N ALA A 72 6.93 0.28 -5.35
CA ALA A 72 7.12 -0.42 -4.08
C ALA A 72 7.95 0.35 -3.04
N LEU A 73 8.04 1.68 -3.13
CA LEU A 73 8.85 2.50 -2.21
C LEU A 73 8.43 2.35 -0.74
N HIS A 74 7.12 2.30 -0.46
CA HIS A 74 6.61 2.21 0.91
C HIS A 74 6.80 0.80 1.45
N GLU A 75 6.58 -0.18 0.59
CA GLU A 75 6.75 -1.60 0.86
C GLU A 75 8.22 -1.93 1.18
N ASP A 76 9.16 -1.42 0.38
CA ASP A 76 10.61 -1.55 0.61
C ASP A 76 11.02 -0.93 1.95
N GLY A 77 10.60 0.32 2.20
CA GLY A 77 10.88 1.00 3.47
C GLY A 77 10.27 0.31 4.69
N LEU A 78 9.10 -0.30 4.56
CA LEU A 78 8.48 -1.11 5.62
C LEU A 78 9.30 -2.37 5.90
N ALA A 79 9.71 -3.09 4.86
CA ALA A 79 10.53 -4.28 4.98
C ALA A 79 11.89 -3.99 5.63
N ASP A 80 12.60 -2.97 5.14
CA ASP A 80 13.89 -2.52 5.68
C ASP A 80 13.78 -2.08 7.14
N THR A 81 12.69 -1.36 7.48
CA THR A 81 12.47 -0.93 8.87
C THR A 81 12.21 -2.12 9.78
N ALA A 82 11.46 -3.12 9.31
CA ALA A 82 11.19 -4.32 10.10
C ALA A 82 12.46 -5.18 10.28
N ASP A 83 13.19 -5.45 9.20
CA ASP A 83 14.43 -6.22 9.29
C ASP A 83 15.51 -5.46 10.08
N GLY A 84 15.58 -4.14 9.94
CA GLY A 84 16.48 -3.29 10.73
C GLY A 84 16.12 -3.26 12.22
N LEU A 85 14.84 -3.14 12.59
CA LEU A 85 14.45 -3.01 13.99
C LEU A 85 14.56 -4.33 14.78
N TRP A 86 14.24 -5.45 14.13
CA TRP A 86 14.15 -6.76 14.78
C TRP A 86 15.30 -7.72 14.43
N GLY A 87 16.06 -7.47 13.35
CA GLY A 87 17.17 -8.34 12.92
C GLY A 87 18.54 -8.02 13.54
N GLY A 88 18.71 -6.86 14.20
CA GLY A 88 19.99 -6.42 14.76
C GLY A 88 19.89 -5.88 16.20
N SER A 89 20.81 -6.30 17.07
CA SER A 89 20.88 -5.84 18.47
C SER A 89 21.66 -4.53 18.65
N THR A 90 22.59 -4.21 17.74
CA THR A 90 23.39 -2.98 17.74
C THR A 90 23.06 -2.10 16.54
N ARG A 91 23.23 -0.78 16.67
CA ARG A 91 22.92 0.19 15.60
C ARG A 91 23.67 -0.13 14.30
N GLU A 92 24.92 -0.51 14.41
CA GLU A 92 25.80 -0.86 13.28
C GLU A 92 25.23 -2.06 12.53
N ARG A 93 24.79 -3.08 13.26
CA ARG A 93 24.19 -4.27 12.67
C ARG A 93 22.85 -3.99 12.00
N ARG A 94 22.01 -3.13 12.59
CA ARG A 94 20.75 -2.70 11.97
C ARG A 94 20.99 -1.99 10.64
N LEU A 95 22.00 -1.11 10.59
CA LEU A 95 22.38 -0.40 9.35
C LEU A 95 23.02 -1.31 8.31
N GLU A 96 23.74 -2.37 8.71
CA GLU A 96 24.19 -3.41 7.78
C GLU A 96 23.02 -4.16 7.17
N ILE A 97 22.03 -4.54 7.97
CA ILE A 97 20.84 -5.28 7.51
C ILE A 97 20.03 -4.44 6.53
N MET A 98 19.79 -3.15 6.81
CA MET A 98 19.08 -2.24 5.89
C MET A 98 19.84 -1.95 4.59
N ARG A 99 21.12 -2.33 4.48
CA ARG A 99 21.90 -2.22 3.22
C ARG A 99 21.97 -3.55 2.47
N ASP A 100 21.54 -4.64 3.09
CA ASP A 100 21.44 -5.93 2.44
C ASP A 100 20.14 -5.95 1.63
N SER A 101 20.23 -6.29 0.34
CA SER A 101 19.05 -6.37 -0.53
C SER A 101 18.24 -7.66 -0.32
N ARG A 102 18.64 -8.52 0.64
CA ARG A 102 17.92 -9.74 0.99
C ARG A 102 16.74 -9.42 1.90
N LEU A 103 15.57 -9.91 1.52
CA LEU A 103 14.38 -9.87 2.37
C LEU A 103 14.56 -10.80 3.59
N GLY A 104 14.53 -10.23 4.79
CA GLY A 104 14.55 -10.99 6.04
C GLY A 104 13.15 -11.46 6.45
N THR A 105 13.10 -12.32 7.47
CA THR A 105 11.84 -12.88 7.96
C THR A 105 10.91 -11.81 8.53
N TYR A 106 11.47 -10.77 9.18
CA TYR A 106 10.66 -9.71 9.77
C TYR A 106 10.08 -8.79 8.68
N GLY A 107 10.88 -8.46 7.66
CA GLY A 107 10.43 -7.75 6.48
C GLY A 107 9.34 -8.51 5.73
N ALA A 108 9.54 -9.82 5.52
CA ALA A 108 8.53 -10.66 4.86
C ALA A 108 7.19 -10.69 5.63
N LEU A 109 7.22 -10.84 6.96
CA LEU A 109 6.02 -10.84 7.78
C LEU A 109 5.34 -9.47 7.82
N ALA A 110 6.12 -8.39 7.88
CA ALA A 110 5.58 -7.02 7.84
C ALA A 110 4.88 -6.73 6.50
N LEU A 111 5.52 -7.08 5.37
CA LEU A 111 4.94 -6.96 4.04
C LEU A 111 3.67 -7.80 3.88
N ALA A 112 3.71 -9.06 4.30
CA ALA A 112 2.54 -9.93 4.24
C ALA A 112 1.39 -9.36 5.07
N GLY A 113 1.67 -8.89 6.29
CA GLY A 113 0.70 -8.26 7.17
C GLY A 113 0.07 -6.99 6.57
N ASP A 114 0.88 -6.08 6.02
CA ASP A 114 0.40 -4.86 5.37
C ASP A 114 -0.52 -5.16 4.17
N LEU A 115 -0.05 -6.01 3.26
CA LEU A 115 -0.79 -6.34 2.04
C LEU A 115 -2.11 -7.05 2.38
N LEU A 116 -2.08 -8.02 3.30
CA LEU A 116 -3.29 -8.71 3.74
C LEU A 116 -4.29 -7.75 4.40
N LEU A 117 -3.82 -6.84 5.26
CA LEU A 117 -4.69 -5.88 5.92
C LEU A 117 -5.34 -4.94 4.91
N ARG A 118 -4.56 -4.37 3.97
CA ARG A 118 -5.08 -3.46 2.95
C ARG A 118 -6.10 -4.15 2.04
N VAL A 119 -5.81 -5.38 1.60
CA VAL A 119 -6.74 -6.17 0.79
C VAL A 119 -8.00 -6.49 1.59
N ALA A 120 -7.89 -6.94 2.84
CA ALA A 120 -9.04 -7.27 3.68
C ALA A 120 -9.97 -6.06 3.88
N VAL A 121 -9.40 -4.88 4.16
CA VAL A 121 -10.15 -3.64 4.36
C VAL A 121 -10.85 -3.20 3.06
N LEU A 122 -10.18 -3.28 1.91
CA LEU A 122 -10.79 -2.89 0.64
C LEU A 122 -11.81 -3.91 0.12
N ALA A 123 -11.65 -5.19 0.43
CA ALA A 123 -12.58 -6.23 0.03
C ALA A 123 -13.91 -6.11 0.80
N THR A 124 -13.90 -5.65 2.04
CA THR A 124 -15.16 -5.41 2.79
C THR A 124 -15.87 -4.13 2.36
N ALA A 125 -15.19 -3.22 1.66
CA ALA A 125 -15.77 -1.97 1.18
C ALA A 125 -16.73 -2.16 -0.02
N GLY A 126 -16.56 -3.22 -0.82
CA GLY A 126 -17.32 -3.42 -2.07
C GLY A 126 -18.69 -4.04 -1.84
N SER A 127 -18.80 -4.89 -0.81
CA SER A 127 -20.05 -5.55 -0.42
C SER A 127 -20.97 -4.63 0.40
N GLY A 128 -20.40 -3.72 1.20
CA GLY A 128 -21.19 -2.86 2.10
C GLY A 128 -22.06 -1.80 1.41
N ALA A 129 -21.75 -1.44 0.16
CA ALA A 129 -22.54 -0.48 -0.62
C ALA A 129 -23.77 -1.12 -1.29
N THR A 130 -23.69 -2.41 -1.64
CA THR A 130 -24.82 -3.17 -2.18
C THR A 130 -25.73 -3.73 -1.08
N ASP A 131 -25.17 -4.10 0.07
CA ASP A 131 -25.93 -4.66 1.20
C ASP A 131 -26.71 -3.59 1.98
N ALA A 132 -26.29 -2.31 1.92
CA ALA A 132 -27.08 -1.21 2.47
C ALA A 132 -28.41 -0.97 1.72
N ALA A 133 -28.59 -1.58 0.55
CA ALA A 133 -29.83 -1.57 -0.23
C ALA A 133 -30.58 -2.93 -0.23
N GLY A 134 -30.07 -3.95 0.46
CA GLY A 134 -30.57 -5.33 0.41
C GLY A 134 -30.51 -6.06 1.76
N THR A 135 -31.69 -6.32 2.30
CA THR A 135 -31.96 -7.01 3.57
C THR A 135 -31.48 -8.48 3.60
N ASP A 136 -30.24 -8.76 4.00
CA ASP A 136 -29.79 -10.16 4.17
C ASP A 136 -28.82 -10.31 5.36
N SER A 137 -29.38 -10.47 6.57
CA SER A 137 -28.65 -10.72 7.82
C SER A 137 -28.05 -12.14 7.93
N GLY A 138 -27.40 -12.66 6.89
CA GLY A 138 -26.93 -14.05 6.81
C GLY A 138 -25.48 -14.30 6.32
N GLY A 139 -24.71 -13.27 5.94
CA GLY A 139 -23.49 -13.51 5.13
C GLY A 139 -22.19 -13.87 5.86
N PHE A 140 -22.08 -13.70 7.18
CA PHE A 140 -20.78 -13.81 7.87
C PHE A 140 -20.71 -14.93 8.92
N LEU A 141 -21.81 -15.22 9.63
CA LEU A 141 -21.83 -16.26 10.67
C LEU A 141 -22.00 -17.68 10.11
N ASP A 142 -22.58 -17.82 8.91
CA ASP A 142 -22.85 -19.12 8.29
C ASP A 142 -21.56 -19.82 7.81
N ASN A 143 -20.50 -19.06 7.49
CA ASN A 143 -19.21 -19.61 7.08
C ASN A 143 -18.43 -20.29 8.23
N PHE A 144 -18.81 -20.07 9.49
CA PHE A 144 -18.15 -20.68 10.66
C PHE A 144 -18.95 -21.82 11.30
N ALA A 145 -20.21 -22.01 10.90
CA ALA A 145 -21.08 -23.05 11.47
C ALA A 145 -20.79 -24.48 10.92
N GLY A 146 -19.93 -24.61 9.92
CA GLY A 146 -19.58 -25.90 9.28
C GLY A 146 -18.44 -26.71 9.91
N PHE A 147 -17.88 -26.26 11.04
CA PHE A 147 -16.77 -26.93 11.75
C PHE A 147 -17.18 -27.50 13.12
N GLY A 148 -18.36 -28.11 13.21
CA GLY A 148 -18.85 -28.82 14.39
C GLY A 148 -19.22 -30.26 14.08
#